data_AF-A0A1U7HI57-F1
#
_entry.id   AF-A0A1U7HI57-F1
#
_cell.length_a   1.000
_cell.length_b   1.000
_cell.length_c   1.000
_cell.angle_alpha   90.00
_cell.angle_beta   90.00
_cell.angle_gamma   90.00
#
_symmetry.space_group_name_H-M   'P 1'
#
loop_
_entity.id
_entity.type
_entity.pdbx_description
1 polymer ?
#
loop_
_entity_poly.entity_id
_entity_poly.type
_entity_poly.pdbx_seq_one_letter_code
_entity_poly.pdbx_strand_id
1 'polypeptide(L)' 'MSVAISPDGKTLVSSSADKTVKIWQLSTGKELYELRGYSAEISSVTISPNGTIARLNYGIWQREEKLLL' A
#
# COMPACT_ATOMS: atom_id res chain seq x y z
N MET A 1 11.54 4.82 -0.52
CA MET A 1 10.26 5.56 -0.64
C MET A 1 9.66 5.40 -2.04
N SER A 2 8.37 5.12 -2.14
CA SER A 2 7.63 4.93 -3.41
C SER A 2 6.13 5.22 -3.23
N VAL A 3 5.43 5.46 -4.33
CA VAL A 3 3.99 5.74 -4.36
C VAL A 3 3.34 5.07 -5.57
N ALA A 4 2.11 4.59 -5.40
CA ALA A 4 1.30 4.01 -6.46
C ALA A 4 -0.16 4.41 -6.33
N ILE A 5 -0.83 4.64 -7.46
CA ILE A 5 -2.26 4.95 -7.56
C ILE A 5 -2.96 3.76 -8.22
N SER A 6 -4.13 3.38 -7.71
CA SER A 6 -4.92 2.30 -8.30
C SER A 6 -5.40 2.70 -9.70
N PRO A 7 -5.57 1.75 -10.62
CA PRO A 7 -6.02 2.05 -11.99
C PRO A 7 -7.36 2.79 -12.06
N ASP A 8 -8.24 2.59 -11.07
CA ASP A 8 -9.52 3.29 -10.95
C ASP A 8 -9.41 4.70 -10.33
N GLY A 9 -8.20 5.13 -9.94
CA GLY A 9 -7.92 6.43 -9.35
C GLY A 9 -8.48 6.65 -7.94
N LYS A 10 -8.96 5.60 -7.25
CA LYS A 10 -9.63 5.75 -5.94
C LYS A 10 -8.70 5.56 -4.74
N THR A 11 -7.61 4.82 -4.93
CA THR A 11 -6.71 4.39 -3.85
C THR A 11 -5.29 4.86 -4.13
N LEU A 12 -4.63 5.38 -3.10
CA LEU A 12 -3.22 5.70 -3.10
C LEU A 12 -2.51 4.82 -2.09
N VAL A 13 -1.36 4.27 -2.47
CA VAL A 13 -0.46 3.52 -1.57
C VAL A 13 0.88 4.25 -1.56
N SER A 14 1.40 4.51 -0.36
CA SER A 14 2.69 5.20 -0.18
C SER A 14 3.55 4.46 0.83
N SER A 15 4.84 4.28 0.53
CA SER A 15 5.83 3.81 1.49
C SER A 15 6.69 4.94 2.06
N SER A 16 7.08 4.79 3.32
CA SER A 16 7.89 5.76 4.06
C SER A 16 9.18 5.13 4.61
N ALA A 17 10.19 5.97 4.85
CA ALA A 17 11.46 5.59 5.47
C ALA A 17 11.30 5.13 6.93
N ASP A 18 10.19 5.48 7.57
CA ASP A 18 9.79 5.00 8.90
C ASP A 18 9.34 3.52 8.92
N LYS A 19 9.51 2.80 7.79
CA LYS A 19 9.13 1.40 7.61
C LYS A 19 7.62 1.19 7.73
N THR A 20 6.83 2.15 7.27
CA THR A 20 5.37 2.00 7.14
C THR A 20 4.92 2.08 5.69
N VAL A 21 3.74 1.51 5.44
CA VAL A 21 2.99 1.72 4.20
C VAL A 21 1.61 2.23 4.57
N LYS A 22 1.20 3.33 3.94
CA LYS A 22 -0.11 3.94 4.17
C LYS A 22 -0.97 3.80 2.93
N ILE A 23 -2.27 3.57 3.15
CA ILE A 23 -3.28 3.43 2.11
C ILE A 23 -4.32 4.53 2.32
N TRP A 24 -4.66 5.25 1.26
CA TRP A 24 -5.55 6.41 1.31
C TRP A 24 -6.70 6.27 0.32
N GLN A 25 -7.86 6.81 0.70
CA GLN A 25 -8.94 7.10 -0.24
C GLN A 25 -8.72 8.48 -0.85
N LEU A 26 -8.46 8.53 -2.15
CA LEU A 26 -8.10 9.78 -2.83
C LEU A 26 -9.22 10.81 -2.84
N SER A 27 -10.48 10.38 -2.98
CA SER A 27 -11.63 11.29 -3.04
C SER A 27 -11.87 12.08 -1.75
N THR A 28 -11.43 11.56 -0.61
CA THR A 28 -11.63 12.17 0.71
C THR A 28 -10.32 12.61 1.35
N GLY A 29 -9.17 12.20 0.81
CA GLY A 29 -7.86 12.35 1.45
C GLY A 29 -7.72 11.55 2.73
N LYS A 30 -8.64 10.63 3.03
CA LYS A 30 -8.66 9.88 4.29
C LYS A 30 -7.69 8.72 4.26
N GLU A 31 -6.88 8.58 5.31
CA GLU A 31 -6.10 7.37 5.56
C GLU A 31 -7.05 6.20 5.90
N LEU A 32 -6.97 5.12 5.11
CA LEU A 32 -7.76 3.91 5.31
C LEU A 32 -7.02 2.91 6.18
N TYR A 33 -5.72 2.72 5.93
CA TYR A 33 -4.89 1.73 6.61
C TYR A 33 -3.46 2.22 6.78
N GLU A 34 -2.86 1.78 7.88
CA GLU A 34 -1.43 1.87 8.13
C GLU A 34 -0.89 0.46 8.35
N LEU A 35 0.03 0.03 7.48
CA LEU A 35 0.72 -1.25 7.58
C LEU A 35 2.07 -1.03 8.25
N ARG A 36 2.30 -1.74 9.34
CA ARG A 36 3.52 -1.71 10.16
C ARG A 36 4.08 -3.10 10.35
N GLY A 37 5.27 -3.18 10.96
CA GLY A 37 5.94 -4.45 11.27
C GLY A 37 6.97 -4.90 10.23
N TYR A 38 7.29 -4.04 9.25
CA TYR A 38 8.38 -4.30 8.31
C TYR A 38 9.74 -4.15 9.02
N SER A 39 10.61 -5.14 8.85
CA SER A 39 11.96 -5.14 9.44
C SER A 39 12.91 -4.13 8.78
N ALA A 40 12.61 -3.72 7.54
CA ALA A 40 13.40 -2.79 6.72
C ALA A 40 12.50 -1.78 5.98
N GLU A 41 13.12 -0.76 5.39
CA GLU A 41 12.41 0.23 4.57
C GLU A 41 11.78 -0.42 3.33
N ILE A 42 10.56 0.03 3.00
CA ILE A 42 9.88 -0.37 1.76
C ILE A 42 10.33 0.56 0.63
N SER A 43 11.22 0.05 -0.22
CA SER A 43 11.75 0.82 -1.34
C SER A 43 10.80 0.93 -2.53
N SER A 44 9.81 0.03 -2.66
CA SER A 44 8.86 0.01 -3.78
C SER A 44 7.47 -0.46 -3.38
N VAL A 45 6.46 0.14 -4.02
CA VAL A 45 5.05 -0.27 -3.95
C VAL A 45 4.47 -0.32 -5.36
N THR A 46 3.65 -1.33 -5.65
CA THR A 46 2.91 -1.42 -6.92
C THR A 46 1.48 -1.89 -6.67
N ILE A 47 0.55 -1.45 -7.53
CA ILE A 47 -0.84 -1.91 -7.49
C ILE A 47 -1.10 -2.76 -8.73
N SER A 48 -1.83 -3.85 -8.58
CA SER A 48 -2.22 -4.73 -9.67
C SER A 48 -3.14 -4.00 -10.66
N PRO A 49 -3.16 -4.40 -11.95
CA PRO A 49 -4.04 -3.78 -12.95
C PRO A 49 -5.54 -3.87 -12.64
N ASN A 50 -5.95 -4.86 -11.84
CA ASN A 50 -7.34 -4.97 -11.38
C ASN A 50 -7.64 -4.16 -10.09
N GLY A 51 -6.65 -3.46 -9.53
CA GLY A 51 -6.81 -2.55 -8.39
C GLY A 51 -6.98 -3.23 -7.02
N THR A 52 -7.04 -4.56 -6.95
CA THR A 52 -7.38 -5.28 -5.71
C THR A 52 -6.18 -5.59 -4.83
N ILE A 53 -4.97 -5.65 -5.40
CA ILE A 53 -3.77 -6.18 -4.75
C ILE A 53 -2.64 -5.13 -4.82
N ALA A 54 -2.00 -4.86 -3.69
CA ALA A 54 -0.76 -4.10 -3.62
C ALA A 54 0.42 -5.04 -3.33
N ARG A 55 1.50 -4.94 -4.11
CA ARG A 55 2.74 -5.69 -3.90
C ARG A 55 3.79 -4.80 -3.26
N LEU A 56 4.39 -5.30 -2.19
CA LEU A 56 5.49 -4.68 -1.44
C LEU A 56 6.71 -5.59 -1.57
N ASN A 57 7.90 -5.08 -1.26
CA ASN A 57 9.12 -5.90 -1.30
C ASN A 57 9.06 -7.14 -0.39
N TYR A 58 8.33 -7.05 0.71
CA TYR A 58 8.26 -8.08 1.75
C TYR A 58 6.86 -8.69 1.93
N GLY A 59 5.97 -8.56 0.95
CA GLY A 59 4.64 -9.18 1.05
C GLY A 59 3.60 -8.61 0.10
N ILE A 60 2.43 -9.23 0.14
CA ILE A 60 1.27 -8.84 -0.66
C ILE A 60 0.18 -8.34 0.30
N TRP A 61 -0.46 -7.24 -0.08
CA TRP A 61 -1.66 -6.75 0.59
C TRP A 61 -2.85 -6.91 -0.35
N GLN A 62 -3.95 -7.45 0.16
CA GLN A 62 -5.23 -7.53 -0.54
C GLN A 62 -6.30 -6.84 0.31
N ARG A 63 -7.14 -6.03 -0.33
CA ARG A 63 -8.30 -5.46 0.33
C ARG A 63 -9.18 -6.62 0.79
N GLU A 64 -9.37 -6.75 2.10
CA GLU A 64 -10.19 -7.73 2.84
C GLU A 64 -9.44 -8.89 3.55
N GLU A 65 -8.14 -9.10 3.34
CA GLU A 65 -7.38 -10.10 4.12
C GLU A 65 -6.06 -9.54 4.67
N LYS A 66 -5.83 -9.80 5.96
CA LYS A 66 -4.64 -9.40 6.71
C LYS A 66 -3.41 -10.08 6.07
N LEU A 67 -2.29 -9.35 6.01
CA LEU A 67 -0.98 -9.83 5.56
C LEU A 67 -0.79 -11.34 5.81
N LEU A 68 -0.75 -12.14 4.75
CA LEU A 68 -0.14 -13.46 4.78
C LEU A 68 1.36 -13.23 4.51
N LEU A 69 2.17 -13.56 5.53
CA LEU A 69 3.63 -13.57 5.47
C LEU A 69 4.13 -14.61 4.47
#